data_AF-A0A545THL2-F1
#
_entry.id   AF-A0A545THL2-F1
#
_cell.length_a   1.000
_cell.length_b   1.000
_cell.length_c   1.000
_cell.angle_alpha   90.00
_cell.angle_beta   90.00
_cell.angle_gamma   90.00
#
_symmetry.space_group_name_H-M   'P 1'
#
loop_
_entity.id
_entity.type
_entity.pdbx_description
1 polymer ?
#
loop_
_entity_poly.entity_id
_entity_poly.type
_entity_poly.pdbx_seq_one_letter_code
_entity_poly.pdbx_strand_id
1 'polypeptide(L)'
;MKKEEVMDLSNRDNAFRWMVNTNLNFIVRAHSHINWAIKGRAEEILSFDDLSAADKNYWNHEYKVQFSSHTVKTTFLVIFSYLEEMLHLIWKTYNPNNISTEQGYGISKYKTFMKSVLGIDVGSHNAYQKISEAQLVRNSLLHAAGRISLMQESKSKKLLKLIEKRPNYYKNKSDRIKLTPEGLISLEQSVRTLLEELMDKAIPTKEVE
;
A
#
# COMPACT_ATOMS: atom_id res chain seq x y z
N MET A 1 -31.25 16.19 2.51
CA MET A 1 -30.33 16.13 1.36
C MET A 1 -29.11 16.98 1.69
N LYS A 2 -27.95 16.37 1.99
CA LYS A 2 -26.69 17.13 2.09
C LYS A 2 -26.36 17.61 0.67
N LYS A 3 -26.15 18.91 0.47
CA LYS A 3 -25.56 19.43 -0.76
C LYS A 3 -24.21 18.73 -0.92
N GLU A 4 -24.01 17.99 -2.02
CA GLU A 4 -22.66 17.64 -2.45
C GLU A 4 -21.96 18.96 -2.80
N GLU A 5 -21.03 19.39 -1.95
CA GLU A 5 -20.12 20.48 -2.30
C GLU A 5 -19.28 20.02 -3.48
N VAL A 6 -19.53 20.62 -4.64
CA VAL A 6 -18.68 20.43 -5.82
C VAL A 6 -17.36 21.10 -5.52
N MET A 7 -16.33 20.28 -5.28
CA MET A 7 -14.97 20.76 -5.03
C MET A 7 -14.44 21.51 -6.26
N ASP A 8 -14.06 22.77 -6.07
CA ASP A 8 -13.47 23.60 -7.12
C ASP A 8 -12.04 23.12 -7.43
N LEU A 9 -11.90 22.44 -8.57
CA LEU A 9 -10.63 21.91 -9.06
C LEU A 9 -9.75 22.96 -9.75
N SER A 10 -10.23 24.20 -9.94
CA SER A 10 -9.39 25.29 -10.46
C SER A 10 -8.33 25.72 -9.44
N ASN A 11 -8.57 25.47 -8.15
CA ASN A 11 -7.59 25.59 -7.10
C ASN A 11 -6.66 24.35 -7.09
N ARG A 12 -5.37 24.58 -7.33
CA ARG A 12 -4.30 23.55 -7.33
C ARG A 12 -4.34 22.67 -6.08
N ASP A 13 -4.58 23.25 -4.91
CA ASP A 13 -4.57 22.53 -3.63
C ASP A 13 -5.76 21.57 -3.52
N ASN A 14 -6.95 22.00 -3.97
CA ASN A 14 -8.13 21.15 -4.06
C ASN A 14 -7.95 20.02 -5.08
N ALA A 15 -7.37 20.34 -6.25
CA ALA A 15 -7.03 19.33 -7.25
C ALA A 15 -6.04 18.30 -6.69
N PHE A 16 -5.04 18.72 -5.91
CA PHE A 16 -4.08 17.83 -5.29
C PHE A 16 -4.72 16.95 -4.21
N ARG A 17 -5.59 17.50 -3.35
CA ARG A 17 -6.41 16.72 -2.40
C ARG A 17 -7.29 15.68 -3.09
N TRP A 18 -7.97 16.07 -4.17
CA TRP A 18 -8.77 15.16 -4.97
C TRP A 18 -7.93 14.02 -5.53
N MET A 19 -6.76 14.33 -6.09
CA MET A 19 -5.83 13.35 -6.63
C MET A 19 -5.37 12.35 -5.57
N VAL A 20 -4.98 12.82 -4.38
CA VAL A 20 -4.56 11.97 -3.25
C VAL A 20 -5.68 11.01 -2.84
N ASN A 21 -6.93 11.48 -2.77
CA ASN A 21 -8.04 10.63 -2.37
C ASN A 21 -8.45 9.64 -3.47
N THR A 22 -8.39 10.08 -4.72
CA THR A 22 -8.93 9.34 -5.87
C THR A 22 -7.97 8.27 -6.39
N ASN A 23 -6.66 8.57 -6.44
CA ASN A 23 -5.68 7.64 -7.01
C ASN A 23 -5.56 6.36 -6.17
N LEU A 24 -5.57 6.47 -4.85
CA LEU A 24 -5.57 5.28 -3.98
C LEU A 24 -6.82 4.42 -4.21
N ASN A 25 -7.99 5.05 -4.38
CA ASN A 25 -9.23 4.34 -4.70
C ASN A 25 -9.15 3.61 -6.03
N PHE A 26 -8.52 4.21 -7.05
CA PHE A 26 -8.32 3.54 -8.34
C PHE A 26 -7.40 2.33 -8.25
N ILE A 27 -6.34 2.39 -7.43
CA ILE A 27 -5.46 1.22 -7.19
C ILE A 27 -6.27 0.05 -6.60
N VAL A 28 -7.12 0.34 -5.61
CA VAL A 28 -7.97 -0.68 -4.94
C VAL A 28 -9.05 -1.22 -5.87
N ARG A 29 -9.67 -0.35 -6.69
CA ARG A 29 -10.64 -0.78 -7.71
C ARG A 29 -9.98 -1.65 -8.75
N ALA A 30 -8.81 -1.28 -9.27
CA ALA A 30 -8.06 -2.08 -10.23
C ALA A 30 -7.74 -3.48 -9.66
N HIS A 31 -7.29 -3.56 -8.41
CA HIS A 31 -7.10 -4.83 -7.70
C HIS A 31 -8.38 -5.69 -7.69
N SER A 32 -9.50 -5.08 -7.32
CA SER A 32 -10.81 -5.76 -7.26
C SER A 32 -11.26 -6.26 -8.63
N HIS A 33 -11.13 -5.43 -9.67
CA HIS A 33 -11.48 -5.80 -11.06
C HIS A 33 -10.60 -6.95 -11.58
N ILE A 34 -9.29 -6.89 -11.35
CA ILE A 34 -8.37 -7.96 -11.75
C ILE A 34 -8.72 -9.27 -11.03
N ASN A 35 -8.97 -9.23 -9.72
CA ASN A 35 -9.36 -10.41 -8.97
C ASN A 35 -10.70 -10.99 -9.41
N TRP A 36 -11.67 -10.14 -9.76
CA TRP A 36 -12.94 -10.59 -10.34
C TRP A 36 -12.71 -11.30 -11.68
N ALA A 37 -11.90 -10.73 -12.57
CA ALA A 37 -11.58 -11.35 -13.86
C ALA A 37 -10.84 -12.69 -13.69
N ILE A 38 -9.87 -12.77 -12.77
CA ILE A 38 -9.16 -14.01 -12.42
C ILE A 38 -10.13 -15.10 -11.95
N LYS A 39 -11.08 -14.74 -11.07
CA LYS A 39 -12.08 -15.69 -10.57
C LYS A 39 -13.01 -16.16 -11.68
N GLY A 40 -13.51 -15.26 -12.51
CA GLY A 40 -14.33 -15.60 -13.67
C GLY A 40 -13.61 -16.56 -14.61
N ARG A 41 -12.33 -16.31 -14.90
CA ARG A 41 -11.53 -17.22 -15.74
C ARG A 41 -11.28 -18.58 -15.09
N ALA A 42 -11.14 -18.64 -13.78
CA ALA A 42 -11.00 -19.89 -13.03
C ALA A 42 -12.27 -20.75 -13.07
N GLU A 43 -13.44 -20.13 -13.17
CA GLU A 43 -14.72 -20.83 -13.31
C GLU A 43 -14.93 -21.30 -14.75
N GLU A 44 -14.63 -20.42 -15.72
CA GLU A 44 -14.76 -20.69 -17.15
C GLU A 44 -13.89 -21.87 -17.61
N ILE A 45 -12.67 -22.02 -17.07
CA ILE A 45 -11.77 -23.11 -17.49
C ILE A 45 -12.33 -24.50 -17.19
N LEU A 46 -13.23 -24.63 -16.21
CA LEU A 46 -13.86 -25.89 -15.86
C LEU A 46 -14.85 -26.35 -16.94
N SER A 47 -15.44 -25.42 -17.70
CA SER A 47 -16.41 -25.70 -18.77
C SER A 47 -15.76 -25.94 -20.14
N PHE A 48 -14.43 -25.94 -20.26
CA PHE A 48 -13.75 -26.14 -21.55
C PHE A 48 -13.70 -27.64 -21.89
N ASP A 49 -14.40 -28.07 -22.93
CA ASP A 49 -14.50 -29.50 -23.29
C ASP A 49 -13.17 -30.09 -23.80
N ASP A 50 -12.33 -29.26 -24.42
CA ASP A 50 -11.05 -29.69 -25.01
C ASP A 50 -9.92 -29.90 -23.98
N LEU A 51 -10.14 -29.55 -22.71
CA LEU A 51 -9.14 -29.71 -21.64
C LEU A 51 -9.33 -30.99 -20.85
N SER A 52 -8.22 -31.67 -20.56
CA SER A 52 -8.23 -32.81 -19.65
C SER A 52 -8.64 -32.38 -18.22
N ALA A 53 -9.17 -33.32 -17.43
CA ALA A 53 -9.50 -33.05 -16.03
C ALA A 53 -8.28 -32.60 -15.21
N ALA A 54 -7.09 -33.12 -15.53
CA ALA A 54 -5.84 -32.72 -14.88
C ALA A 54 -5.50 -31.26 -15.18
N ASP A 55 -5.60 -30.84 -16.45
CA ASP A 55 -5.31 -29.46 -16.86
C ASP A 55 -6.31 -28.47 -16.26
N LYS A 56 -7.60 -28.83 -16.23
CA LYS A 56 -8.65 -28.02 -15.58
C LYS A 56 -8.32 -27.76 -14.11
N ASN A 57 -7.94 -28.81 -13.38
CA ASN A 57 -7.57 -28.71 -11.97
C ASN A 57 -6.30 -27.87 -11.77
N TYR A 58 -5.28 -28.08 -12.61
CA TYR A 58 -4.05 -27.30 -12.59
C TYR A 58 -4.34 -25.80 -12.78
N TRP A 59 -5.02 -25.43 -13.86
CA TRP A 59 -5.26 -24.03 -14.14
C TRP A 59 -6.22 -23.36 -13.15
N ASN A 60 -7.25 -24.06 -12.69
CA ASN A 60 -8.12 -23.57 -11.62
C ASN A 60 -7.32 -23.28 -10.33
N HIS A 61 -6.33 -24.12 -10.00
CA HIS A 61 -5.40 -23.84 -8.90
C HIS A 61 -4.52 -22.61 -9.19
N GLU A 62 -3.92 -22.52 -10.37
CA GLU A 62 -3.08 -21.39 -10.76
C GLU A 62 -3.83 -20.05 -10.65
N TYR A 63 -5.06 -19.96 -11.18
CA TYR A 63 -5.89 -18.76 -11.07
C TYR A 63 -6.26 -18.43 -9.62
N LYS A 64 -6.82 -19.40 -8.87
CA LYS A 64 -7.35 -19.14 -7.53
C LYS A 64 -6.26 -18.90 -6.49
N VAL A 65 -5.08 -19.50 -6.66
CA VAL A 65 -4.02 -19.48 -5.66
C VAL A 65 -2.84 -18.64 -6.09
N GLN A 66 -2.24 -18.92 -7.25
CA GLN A 66 -1.01 -18.25 -7.65
C GLN A 66 -1.29 -16.84 -8.16
N PHE A 67 -2.14 -16.68 -9.18
CA PHE A 67 -2.45 -15.36 -9.73
C PHE A 67 -3.08 -14.44 -8.69
N SER A 68 -4.06 -14.92 -7.93
CA SER A 68 -4.63 -14.16 -6.80
C SER A 68 -3.55 -13.69 -5.80
N SER A 69 -2.62 -14.59 -5.42
CA SER A 69 -1.52 -14.22 -4.51
C SER A 69 -0.55 -13.21 -5.13
N HIS A 70 -0.31 -13.26 -6.44
CA HIS A 70 0.53 -12.28 -7.14
C HIS A 70 -0.17 -10.92 -7.22
N THR A 71 -1.47 -10.89 -7.53
CA THR A 71 -2.26 -9.66 -7.56
C THR A 71 -2.22 -8.93 -6.21
N VAL A 72 -2.36 -9.63 -5.08
CA VAL A 72 -2.22 -9.03 -3.74
C VAL A 72 -0.82 -8.42 -3.55
N LYS A 73 0.24 -9.13 -3.92
CA LYS A 73 1.63 -8.62 -3.81
C LYS A 73 1.86 -7.41 -4.69
N THR A 74 1.40 -7.45 -5.94
CA THR A 74 1.53 -6.33 -6.88
C THR A 74 0.81 -5.11 -6.36
N THR A 75 -0.44 -5.24 -5.92
CA THR A 75 -1.21 -4.13 -5.35
C THR A 75 -0.53 -3.56 -4.10
N PHE A 76 0.01 -4.41 -3.22
CA PHE A 76 0.77 -3.97 -2.05
C PHE A 76 1.98 -3.10 -2.44
N LEU A 77 2.73 -3.49 -3.47
CA LEU A 77 3.87 -2.71 -3.98
C LEU A 77 3.44 -1.41 -4.66
N VAL A 78 2.32 -1.42 -5.38
CA VAL A 78 1.75 -0.23 -6.03
C VAL A 78 1.28 0.79 -4.99
N ILE A 79 0.64 0.36 -3.89
CA ILE A 79 0.26 1.24 -2.78
C ILE A 79 1.49 1.92 -2.17
N PHE A 80 2.60 1.18 -1.99
CA PHE A 80 3.85 1.78 -1.53
C PHE A 80 4.45 2.78 -2.52
N SER A 81 4.39 2.48 -3.82
CA SER A 81 4.90 3.38 -4.86
C SER A 81 4.09 4.67 -4.89
N TYR A 82 2.77 4.55 -4.80
CA TYR A 82 1.83 5.67 -4.66
C TYR A 82 2.12 6.52 -3.41
N LEU A 83 2.30 5.89 -2.25
CA LEU A 83 2.68 6.60 -1.02
C LEU A 83 3.98 7.38 -1.21
N GLU A 84 5.03 6.75 -1.74
CA GLU A 84 6.33 7.40 -1.95
C GLU A 84 6.22 8.60 -2.90
N GLU A 85 5.41 8.49 -3.95
CA GLU A 85 5.12 9.59 -4.87
C GLU A 85 4.41 10.74 -4.15
N MET A 86 3.32 10.46 -3.42
CA MET A 86 2.56 11.50 -2.73
C MET A 86 3.40 12.20 -1.67
N LEU A 87 4.20 11.45 -0.89
CA LEU A 87 5.13 12.03 0.07
C LEU A 87 6.16 12.94 -0.62
N HIS A 88 6.67 12.53 -1.79
CA HIS A 88 7.57 13.37 -2.56
C HIS A 88 6.90 14.66 -3.04
N LEU A 89 5.68 14.57 -3.56
CA LEU A 89 4.94 15.73 -4.06
C LEU A 89 4.57 16.71 -2.93
N ILE A 90 4.13 16.19 -1.78
CA ILE A 90 3.85 16.99 -0.58
C ILE A 90 5.12 17.69 -0.11
N TRP A 91 6.21 16.94 0.06
CA TRP A 91 7.52 17.50 0.44
C TRP A 91 8.01 18.55 -0.55
N LYS A 92 7.89 18.31 -1.86
CA LYS A 92 8.35 19.27 -2.87
C LYS A 92 7.51 20.55 -2.90
N THR A 93 6.23 20.45 -2.59
CA THR A 93 5.27 21.57 -2.72
C THR A 93 5.16 22.40 -1.44
N TYR A 94 5.15 21.75 -0.28
CA TYR A 94 4.83 22.39 1.01
C TYR A 94 6.00 22.38 1.99
N ASN A 95 7.23 22.46 1.48
CA ASN A 95 8.46 22.56 2.28
C ASN A 95 9.13 23.94 2.10
N PRO A 96 8.59 25.00 2.72
CA PRO A 96 9.07 26.37 2.54
C PRO A 96 10.53 26.55 2.96
N ASN A 97 11.01 25.71 3.88
CA ASN A 97 12.36 25.77 4.43
C ASN A 97 13.37 24.88 3.67
N ASN A 98 12.97 24.26 2.56
CA ASN A 98 13.80 23.33 1.77
C ASN A 98 14.54 22.30 2.64
N ILE A 99 13.88 21.80 3.70
CA ILE A 99 14.44 20.78 4.57
C ILE A 99 14.78 19.55 3.71
N SER A 100 16.04 19.16 3.70
CA SER A 100 16.51 17.98 3.00
C SER A 100 15.87 16.71 3.56
N THR A 101 15.56 15.75 2.69
CA THR A 101 15.18 14.41 3.14
C THR A 101 16.34 13.76 3.89
N GLU A 102 16.03 12.96 4.92
CA GLU A 102 17.03 12.19 5.65
C GLU A 102 17.70 11.13 4.74
N GLN A 103 18.91 10.70 5.10
CA GLN A 103 19.49 9.49 4.54
C GLN A 103 18.60 8.28 4.91
N GLY A 104 18.02 7.62 3.92
CA GLY A 104 17.10 6.50 4.16
C GLY A 104 16.31 6.09 2.91
N TYR A 105 15.41 5.13 3.08
CA TYR A 105 14.60 4.56 2.00
C TYR A 105 13.11 4.55 2.37
N GLY A 106 12.25 4.65 1.36
CA GLY A 106 10.79 4.61 1.53
C GLY A 106 10.28 5.79 2.37
N ILE A 107 9.38 5.52 3.31
CA ILE A 107 8.72 6.57 4.11
C ILE A 107 9.68 7.29 5.07
N SER A 108 10.72 6.61 5.56
CA SER A 108 11.56 7.14 6.65
C SER A 108 12.35 8.38 6.24
N LYS A 109 12.66 8.56 4.95
CA LYS A 109 13.41 9.73 4.47
C LYS A 109 12.63 11.06 4.62
N TYR A 110 11.31 10.98 4.79
CA TYR A 110 10.43 12.15 4.99
C TYR A 110 10.16 12.47 6.46
N LYS A 111 10.72 11.70 7.41
CA LYS A 111 10.45 11.83 8.84
C LYS A 111 10.74 13.22 9.39
N THR A 112 11.92 13.78 9.13
CA THR A 112 12.26 15.15 9.55
C THR A 112 11.28 16.17 8.96
N PHE A 113 10.90 16.05 7.68
CA PHE A 113 9.92 16.95 7.08
C PHE A 113 8.56 16.88 7.80
N MET A 114 8.02 15.67 8.03
CA MET A 114 6.74 15.49 8.72
C MET A 114 6.76 16.09 10.13
N LYS A 115 7.87 15.91 10.86
CA LYS A 115 8.01 16.41 12.23
C LYS A 115 8.21 17.92 12.28
N SER A 116 9.17 18.44 11.52
CA SER A 116 9.63 19.83 11.63
C SER A 116 8.79 20.82 10.87
N VAL A 117 8.13 20.40 9.77
CA VAL A 117 7.29 21.29 8.95
C VAL A 117 5.81 21.09 9.26
N LEU A 118 5.36 19.84 9.33
CA LEU A 118 3.93 19.53 9.49
C LEU A 118 3.53 19.31 10.96
N GLY A 119 4.49 19.31 11.89
CA GLY A 119 4.23 19.13 13.32
C GLY A 119 3.76 17.72 13.70
N ILE A 120 3.98 16.72 12.84
CA ILE A 120 3.54 15.34 13.07
C ILE A 120 4.64 14.55 13.79
N ASP A 121 4.37 14.10 15.01
CA ASP A 121 5.24 13.17 15.71
C ASP A 121 5.06 11.74 15.19
N VAL A 122 5.83 11.39 14.15
CA VAL A 122 5.79 10.04 13.57
C VAL A 122 6.22 8.94 14.54
N GLY A 123 6.89 9.27 15.66
CA GLY A 123 7.34 8.30 16.64
C GLY A 123 6.18 7.60 17.34
N SER A 124 5.10 8.33 17.62
CA SER A 124 3.87 7.84 18.27
C SER A 124 2.72 7.59 17.29
N HIS A 125 2.88 7.96 16.02
CA HIS A 125 1.83 7.88 15.02
C HIS A 125 1.55 6.44 14.55
N ASN A 126 0.38 5.90 14.91
CA ASN A 126 -0.01 4.51 14.63
C ASN A 126 0.02 4.14 13.13
N ALA A 127 -0.56 4.98 12.24
CA ALA A 127 -0.56 4.67 10.80
C ALA A 127 0.86 4.63 10.22
N TYR A 128 1.70 5.61 10.55
CA TYR A 128 3.12 5.62 10.20
C TYR A 128 3.86 4.37 10.71
N GLN A 129 3.63 3.95 11.96
CA GLN A 129 4.24 2.74 12.50
C GLN A 129 3.82 1.49 11.72
N LYS A 130 2.53 1.34 11.39
CA LYS A 130 2.03 0.22 10.57
C LYS A 130 2.66 0.20 9.18
N ILE A 131 2.79 1.35 8.52
CA ILE A 131 3.46 1.48 7.22
C ILE A 131 4.95 1.11 7.34
N SER A 132 5.61 1.59 8.40
CA SER A 132 7.02 1.30 8.68
C SER A 132 7.26 -0.19 8.94
N GLU A 133 6.36 -0.86 9.68
CA GLU A 133 6.36 -2.33 9.85
C GLU A 133 6.17 -3.02 8.49
N ALA A 134 5.19 -2.60 7.69
CA ALA A 134 4.91 -3.14 6.35
C ALA A 134 6.08 -2.95 5.36
N GLN A 135 6.92 -1.93 5.56
CA GLN A 135 8.12 -1.71 4.74
C GLN A 135 9.14 -2.85 4.88
N LEU A 136 9.18 -3.58 6.00
CA LEU A 136 9.99 -4.80 6.13
C LEU A 136 9.53 -5.89 5.15
N VAL A 137 8.21 -6.02 5.00
CA VAL A 137 7.60 -6.96 4.06
C VAL A 137 7.86 -6.53 2.62
N ARG A 138 7.68 -5.24 2.29
CA ARG A 138 8.04 -4.68 0.98
C ARG A 138 9.49 -5.00 0.60
N ASN A 139 10.42 -4.74 1.52
CA ASN A 139 11.85 -4.96 1.28
C ASN A 139 12.16 -6.44 1.02
N SER A 140 11.50 -7.37 1.73
CA SER A 140 11.63 -8.79 1.45
C SER A 140 11.10 -9.16 0.06
N LEU A 141 9.92 -8.64 -0.31
CA LEU A 141 9.30 -8.91 -1.61
C LEU A 141 10.18 -8.42 -2.77
N LEU A 142 10.75 -7.22 -2.67
CA LEU A 142 11.56 -6.60 -3.72
C LEU A 142 12.98 -7.18 -3.80
N HIS A 143 13.65 -7.42 -2.68
CA HIS A 143 15.08 -7.75 -2.68
C HIS A 143 15.38 -9.23 -2.49
N ALA A 144 14.42 -10.01 -1.98
CA ALA A 144 14.58 -11.44 -1.70
C ALA A 144 13.48 -12.30 -2.35
N ALA A 145 12.69 -11.73 -3.27
CA ALA A 145 11.50 -12.39 -3.84
C ALA A 145 10.55 -12.96 -2.75
N GLY A 146 10.51 -12.31 -1.60
CA GLY A 146 9.76 -12.72 -0.42
C GLY A 146 10.35 -13.89 0.36
N ARG A 147 11.53 -14.40 0.03
CA ARG A 147 12.23 -15.47 0.78
C ARG A 147 12.84 -14.89 2.05
N ILE A 148 12.47 -15.46 3.20
CA ILE A 148 12.91 -14.96 4.51
C ILE A 148 14.37 -15.31 4.75
N SER A 149 14.77 -16.53 4.39
CA SER A 149 16.14 -17.04 4.50
C SER A 149 17.20 -16.21 3.75
N LEU A 150 16.82 -15.52 2.67
CA LEU A 150 17.73 -14.71 1.86
C LEU A 150 17.90 -13.27 2.38
N MET A 151 17.16 -12.89 3.42
CA MET A 151 17.32 -11.57 4.04
C MET A 151 18.50 -11.56 5.02
N GLN A 152 19.09 -10.38 5.24
CA GLN A 152 20.03 -10.16 6.34
C GLN A 152 19.41 -10.62 7.67
N GLU A 153 20.19 -11.34 8.48
CA GLU A 153 19.71 -12.02 9.70
C GLU A 153 18.94 -11.10 10.66
N SER A 154 19.42 -9.87 10.86
CA SER A 154 18.74 -8.89 11.72
C SER A 154 17.37 -8.48 11.17
N LYS A 155 17.20 -8.44 9.84
CA LYS A 155 15.94 -8.13 9.16
C LYS A 155 15.00 -9.34 9.13
N SER A 156 15.52 -10.55 8.90
CA SER A 156 14.71 -11.77 8.93
C SER A 156 14.10 -12.02 10.32
N LYS A 157 14.88 -11.84 11.40
CA LYS A 157 14.38 -11.92 12.78
C LYS A 157 13.27 -10.91 13.07
N LYS A 158 13.42 -9.65 12.63
CA LYS A 158 12.38 -8.61 12.79
C LYS A 158 11.12 -8.96 12.01
N LEU A 159 11.28 -9.47 10.79
CA LEU A 159 10.17 -9.88 9.94
C LEU A 159 9.40 -11.06 10.53
N LEU A 160 10.09 -12.08 11.05
CA LEU A 160 9.43 -13.23 11.70
C LEU A 160 8.61 -12.78 12.92
N LYS A 161 9.17 -11.92 13.77
CA LYS A 161 8.43 -11.30 14.89
C LYS A 161 7.21 -10.51 14.41
N LEU A 162 7.30 -9.80 13.30
CA LEU A 162 6.16 -9.09 12.71
C LEU A 162 5.08 -10.07 12.24
N ILE A 163 5.46 -11.17 11.59
CA ILE A 163 4.53 -12.22 11.15
C ILE A 163 3.82 -12.85 12.37
N GLU A 164 4.53 -13.15 13.44
CA GLU A 164 3.96 -13.66 14.70
C GLU A 164 3.00 -12.66 15.37
N LYS A 165 3.35 -11.37 15.37
CA LYS A 165 2.50 -10.30 15.92
C LYS A 165 1.25 -10.04 15.08
N ARG A 166 1.29 -10.33 13.77
CA ARG A 166 0.23 -10.00 12.79
C ARG A 166 -0.10 -11.18 11.87
N PRO A 167 -0.50 -12.34 12.41
CA PRO A 167 -0.70 -13.56 11.60
C PRO A 167 -1.88 -13.45 10.61
N ASN A 168 -2.80 -12.52 10.88
CA ASN A 168 -3.93 -12.22 9.99
C ASN A 168 -3.50 -11.40 8.77
N TYR A 169 -2.32 -10.75 8.79
CA TYR A 169 -1.84 -9.87 7.72
C TYR A 169 -0.74 -10.54 6.90
N TYR A 170 0.13 -11.29 7.58
CA TYR A 170 1.33 -11.88 7.01
C TYR A 170 1.45 -13.33 7.46
N LYS A 171 1.87 -14.21 6.55
CA LYS A 171 2.13 -15.62 6.83
C LYS A 171 3.48 -16.03 6.27
N ASN A 172 4.19 -16.92 6.98
CA ASN A 172 5.33 -17.63 6.41
C ASN A 172 4.85 -18.98 5.85
N LYS A 173 4.93 -19.18 4.53
CA LYS A 173 4.62 -20.46 3.89
C LYS A 173 5.83 -20.91 3.09
N SER A 174 6.47 -21.99 3.52
CA SER A 174 7.64 -22.58 2.84
C SER A 174 8.75 -21.55 2.61
N ASP A 175 9.17 -20.87 3.69
CA ASP A 175 10.19 -19.81 3.69
C ASP A 175 9.81 -18.54 2.89
N ARG A 176 8.56 -18.42 2.44
CA ARG A 176 8.10 -17.24 1.69
C ARG A 176 7.02 -16.48 2.44
N ILE A 177 7.13 -15.16 2.44
CA ILE A 177 6.05 -14.30 2.91
C ILE A 177 4.85 -14.42 1.97
N LYS A 178 3.70 -14.66 2.58
CA LYS A 178 2.38 -14.48 1.97
C LYS A 178 1.67 -13.30 2.64
N LEU A 179 1.23 -12.37 1.81
CA LEU A 179 0.32 -11.30 2.18
C LEU A 179 -1.11 -11.82 2.13
N THR A 180 -1.93 -11.42 3.09
CA THR A 180 -3.38 -11.68 3.08
C THR A 180 -4.15 -10.46 2.55
N PRO A 181 -5.41 -10.63 2.12
CA PRO A 181 -6.30 -9.51 1.81
C PRO A 181 -6.42 -8.53 2.98
N GLU A 182 -6.51 -9.02 4.22
CA GLU A 182 -6.62 -8.18 5.42
C GLU A 182 -5.35 -7.33 5.63
N GLY A 183 -4.18 -7.88 5.33
CA GLY A 183 -2.92 -7.14 5.37
C GLY A 183 -2.87 -6.02 4.33
N LEU A 184 -3.41 -6.27 3.13
CA LEU A 184 -3.52 -5.26 2.07
C LEU A 184 -4.46 -4.12 2.47
N ILE A 185 -5.65 -4.45 2.96
CA ILE A 185 -6.64 -3.47 3.46
C ILE A 185 -6.05 -2.65 4.61
N SER A 186 -5.33 -3.29 5.54
CA SER A 186 -4.71 -2.59 6.65
C SER A 186 -3.64 -1.59 6.20
N LEU A 187 -2.84 -1.94 5.18
CA LEU A 187 -1.88 -1.02 4.58
C LEU A 187 -2.60 0.15 3.90
N GLU A 188 -3.59 -0.12 3.06
CA GLU A 188 -4.38 0.89 2.36
C GLU A 188 -4.95 1.92 3.34
N GLN A 189 -5.63 1.47 4.39
CA GLN A 189 -6.19 2.32 5.42
C GLN A 189 -5.12 3.17 6.12
N SER A 190 -3.97 2.56 6.44
CA SER A 190 -2.88 3.28 7.10
C SER A 190 -2.28 4.36 6.18
N VAL A 191 -2.13 4.08 4.89
CA VAL A 191 -1.67 5.05 3.88
C VAL A 191 -2.67 6.19 3.73
N ARG A 192 -3.96 5.86 3.63
CA ARG A 192 -5.04 6.85 3.54
C ARG A 192 -5.01 7.80 4.73
N THR A 193 -5.08 7.26 5.95
CA THR A 193 -5.05 8.05 7.19
C THR A 193 -3.83 8.95 7.27
N LEU A 194 -2.64 8.43 6.95
CA LEU A 194 -1.43 9.24 6.99
C LEU A 194 -1.47 10.37 5.94
N LEU A 195 -1.87 10.07 4.70
CA LEU A 195 -1.91 11.07 3.64
C LEU A 195 -2.97 12.13 3.88
N GLU A 196 -4.16 11.76 4.39
CA GLU A 196 -5.21 12.71 4.78
C GLU A 196 -4.68 13.70 5.84
N GLU A 197 -4.06 13.20 6.92
CA GLU A 197 -3.51 14.06 7.96
C GLU A 197 -2.37 14.96 7.44
N LEU A 198 -1.47 14.41 6.61
CA LEU A 198 -0.39 15.19 5.99
C LEU A 198 -0.95 16.32 5.11
N MET A 199 -2.00 16.03 4.35
CA MET A 199 -2.66 17.02 3.49
C MET A 199 -3.37 18.10 4.32
N ASP A 200 -4.01 17.74 5.42
CA ASP A 200 -4.64 18.68 6.34
C ASP A 200 -3.65 19.62 7.02
N LYS A 201 -2.46 19.13 7.35
CA LYS A 201 -1.38 19.97 7.87
C LYS A 201 -0.71 20.82 6.79
N ALA A 202 -0.55 20.29 5.57
CA ALA A 202 0.12 20.99 4.48
C ALA A 202 -0.74 22.07 3.83
N ILE A 203 -2.06 21.85 3.77
CA ILE A 203 -3.04 22.73 3.13
C ILE A 203 -4.14 23.01 4.17
N PRO A 204 -3.99 24.03 5.03
CA PRO A 204 -5.03 24.37 5.98
C PRO A 204 -6.32 24.70 5.21
N THR A 205 -7.40 23.96 5.44
CA THR A 205 -8.73 24.39 4.97
C THR A 205 -9.02 25.73 5.63
N LYS A 206 -9.18 26.79 4.83
CA LYS A 206 -9.69 28.06 5.34
C LYS A 206 -11.07 27.77 5.92
N GLU A 207 -11.23 27.92 7.23
CA GLU A 207 -12.57 28.09 7.79
C GLU A 207 -13.14 29.34 7.13
N VAL A 208 -14.27 29.17 6.45
CA VAL A 208 -15.05 30.30 5.96
C VAL A 208 -15.68 30.90 7.21
N GLU A 209 -15.12 32.02 7.68
CA GLU A 209 -15.77 32.91 8.65
C GLU A 209 -17.07 33.49 8.07
#